data_AF-A0A9D7DBE9-F1
#
_entry.id   AF-A0A9D7DBE9-F1
#
_cell.length_a   1.000
_cell.length_b   1.000
_cell.length_c   1.000
_cell.angle_alpha   90.00
_cell.angle_beta   90.00
_cell.angle_gamma   90.00
#
_symmetry.space_group_name_H-M   'P 1'
#
loop_
_entity.id
_entity.type
_entity.pdbx_description
1 polymer ?
#
loop_
_entity_poly.entity_id
_entity_poly.type
_entity_poly.pdbx_seq_one_letter_code
_entity_poly.pdbx_strand_id
1 'polypeptide(L)'
;MSLGPEFFEARERKLLALLAQGHVDLDDFMQANAMDWQELLAAGLVKPKLIQSTGDLVAFEPTVAGHYYLRHYKDVDLLVVRAGRAAVLLSCCRTGLPSAAGR
;
A
#
# COMPACT_ATOMS: atom_id res chain seq x y z
N MET A 1 -12.36 -4.67 16.47
CA MET A 1 -11.38 -4.07 17.40
C MET A 1 -11.69 -2.58 17.49
N SER A 2 -11.73 -1.99 18.67
CA SER A 2 -11.80 -0.53 18.79
C SER A 2 -10.42 0.07 18.49
N LEU A 3 -10.39 1.24 17.85
CA LEU A 3 -9.17 2.03 17.70
C LEU A 3 -8.76 2.57 19.08
N GLY A 4 -7.98 1.78 19.82
CA GLY A 4 -7.44 2.13 21.13
C GLY A 4 -5.91 2.10 21.15
N PRO A 5 -5.27 2.52 22.26
CA PRO A 5 -3.80 2.58 22.37
C PRO A 5 -3.10 1.28 21.96
N GLU A 6 -3.60 0.12 22.42
CA GLU A 6 -3.03 -1.20 22.10
C GLU A 6 -2.99 -1.50 20.59
N PHE A 7 -4.00 -1.03 19.84
CA PHE A 7 -4.04 -1.20 18.39
C PHE A 7 -2.92 -0.40 17.72
N PHE A 8 -2.74 0.87 18.13
CA PHE A 8 -1.68 1.72 17.58
C PHE A 8 -0.28 1.23 17.95
N GLU A 9 -0.09 0.74 19.18
CA GLU A 9 1.18 0.10 19.59
C GLU A 9 1.46 -1.19 18.80
N ALA A 10 0.44 -2.01 18.52
CA ALA A 10 0.59 -3.19 17.66
C ALA A 10 0.94 -2.78 16.22
N ARG A 11 0.27 -1.76 15.67
CA ARG A 11 0.52 -1.22 14.34
C ARG A 11 1.93 -0.67 14.21
N GLU A 12 2.38 0.14 15.18
CA GLU A 12 3.73 0.71 15.20
C GLU A 12 4.81 -0.38 15.26
N ARG A 13 4.70 -1.32 16.21
CA ARG A 13 5.65 -2.46 16.29
C ARG A 13 5.70 -3.24 14.99
N LYS A 14 4.55 -3.47 14.36
CA LYS A 14 4.48 -4.16 13.08
C LYS A 14 5.18 -3.37 11.97
N LEU A 15 4.92 -2.07 11.89
CA LEU A 15 5.55 -1.19 10.91
C LEU A 15 7.07 -1.18 11.09
N LEU A 16 7.59 -0.95 12.30
CA LEU A 16 9.03 -0.96 12.59
C LEU A 16 9.71 -2.28 12.17
N ALA A 17 9.08 -3.43 12.45
CA ALA A 17 9.59 -4.73 12.05
C ALA A 17 9.63 -4.91 10.51
N LEU A 18 8.69 -4.31 9.79
CA LEU A 18 8.64 -4.35 8.32
C LEU A 18 9.69 -3.43 7.70
N LEU A 19 9.86 -2.23 8.25
CA LEU A 19 10.92 -1.30 7.85
C LEU A 19 12.30 -1.95 7.99
N ALA A 20 12.54 -2.68 9.09
CA ALA A 20 13.78 -3.44 9.30
C ALA A 20 14.00 -4.57 8.25
N GLN A 21 12.93 -5.05 7.61
CA GLN A 21 12.98 -6.03 6.51
C GLN A 21 13.08 -5.37 5.13
N GLY A 22 13.21 -4.05 5.06
CA GLY A 22 13.34 -3.28 3.83
C GLY A 22 12.00 -2.96 3.15
N HIS A 23 10.87 -3.19 3.81
CA HIS A 23 9.59 -2.63 3.38
C HIS A 23 9.56 -1.11 3.62
N VAL A 24 8.63 -0.43 2.97
CA VAL A 24 8.40 1.02 3.16
C VAL A 24 6.92 1.23 3.43
N ASP A 25 6.56 2.11 4.36
CA ASP A 25 5.16 2.51 4.54
C ASP A 25 4.64 3.14 3.24
N LEU A 26 3.41 2.80 2.83
CA LEU A 26 2.88 3.31 1.58
C LEU A 26 2.63 4.81 1.65
N ASP A 27 2.15 5.32 2.77
CA ASP A 27 1.88 6.75 2.94
C ASP A 27 3.17 7.57 2.88
N ASP A 28 4.21 7.14 3.60
CA ASP A 28 5.55 7.76 3.52
C ASP A 28 6.13 7.67 2.10
N PHE A 29 5.97 6.54 1.43
CA PHE A 29 6.43 6.36 0.05
C PHE A 29 5.72 7.32 -0.91
N MET A 30 4.39 7.46 -0.80
CA MET A 30 3.62 8.37 -1.64
C MET A 30 4.03 9.82 -1.38
N GLN A 31 4.13 10.22 -0.11
CA GLN A 31 4.55 11.57 0.27
C GLN A 31 5.96 11.89 -0.27
N ALA A 32 6.92 10.98 -0.11
CA ALA A 32 8.30 11.17 -0.56
C ALA A 32 8.43 11.30 -2.09
N ASN A 33 7.48 10.75 -2.85
CA ASN A 33 7.50 10.74 -4.32
C ASN A 33 6.49 11.70 -4.95
N ALA A 34 5.84 12.54 -4.13
CA ALA A 34 4.75 13.42 -4.54
C ALA A 34 3.64 12.67 -5.28
N MET A 35 3.28 11.49 -4.77
CA MET A 35 2.21 10.66 -5.31
C MET A 35 0.94 10.73 -4.48
N ASP A 36 -0.17 10.36 -5.08
CA ASP A 36 -1.44 10.17 -4.38
C ASP A 36 -2.13 8.82 -4.69
N TRP A 37 -3.25 8.57 -4.02
CA TRP A 37 -4.07 7.38 -4.23
C TRP A 37 -4.69 7.29 -5.63
N GLN A 38 -4.92 8.41 -6.31
CA GLN A 38 -5.49 8.43 -7.66
C GLN A 38 -4.51 7.84 -8.66
N GLU A 39 -3.21 8.10 -8.53
CA GLU A 39 -2.19 7.49 -9.38
C GLU A 39 -2.13 5.96 -9.22
N LEU A 40 -2.21 5.46 -7.98
CA LEU A 40 -2.27 4.02 -7.72
C LEU A 40 -3.55 3.37 -8.28
N LEU A 41 -4.67 4.11 -8.20
CA LEU A 41 -5.97 3.66 -8.71
C LEU A 41 -6.00 3.66 -10.24
N ALA A 42 -5.49 4.71 -10.87
CA ALA A 42 -5.35 4.83 -12.33
C ALA A 42 -4.40 3.75 -12.90
N ALA A 43 -3.35 3.40 -12.16
CA ALA A 43 -2.46 2.28 -12.50
C ALA A 43 -3.09 0.89 -12.28
N GLY A 44 -4.31 0.81 -11.73
CA GLY A 44 -5.01 -0.44 -11.45
C GLY A 44 -4.36 -1.27 -10.34
N LEU A 45 -3.55 -0.65 -9.48
CA LEU A 45 -2.79 -1.33 -8.41
C LEU A 45 -3.56 -1.40 -7.10
N VAL A 46 -4.48 -0.47 -6.87
CA VAL A 46 -5.37 -0.46 -5.72
C VAL A 46 -6.82 -0.29 -6.16
N LYS A 47 -7.74 -0.65 -5.28
CA LYS A 47 -9.17 -0.38 -5.42
C LYS A 47 -9.74 0.04 -4.06
N PRO A 48 -10.83 0.82 -4.02
CA PRO A 48 -11.51 1.13 -2.77
C PRO A 48 -11.97 -0.17 -2.09
N LYS A 49 -11.89 -0.22 -0.76
CA LYS A 49 -12.51 -1.32 0.01
C LYS A 49 -14.02 -1.32 -0.22
N LEU A 50 -14.60 -2.49 -0.51
CA LEU A 50 -16.05 -2.66 -0.70
C LEU A 50 -16.85 -2.39 0.57
N ILE A 51 -16.26 -2.70 1.72
CA ILE A 51 -16.84 -2.47 3.05
C ILE A 51 -15.79 -1.72 3.83
N GLN A 52 -16.14 -0.51 4.29
CA GLN A 52 -15.33 0.27 5.22
C GLN A 52 -16.01 0.29 6.58
N SER A 53 -15.25 -0.11 7.60
CA SER A 53 -15.64 0.11 9.00
C SER A 53 -15.22 1.52 9.43
N THR A 54 -15.90 2.08 10.44
CA THR A 54 -15.45 3.31 11.11
C THR A 54 -14.08 3.18 11.76
N GLY A 55 -13.57 1.96 11.92
CA GLY A 55 -12.23 1.65 12.43
C GLY A 55 -11.15 1.46 11.37
N ASP A 56 -11.45 1.62 10.07
CA ASP A 56 -10.45 1.50 9.02
C ASP A 56 -9.67 2.81 8.86
N LEU A 57 -8.35 2.72 8.93
CA LEU A 57 -7.38 3.78 8.64
C LEU A 57 -7.03 3.82 7.14
N VAL A 58 -7.02 2.68 6.45
CA VAL A 58 -6.66 2.57 5.02
C VAL A 58 -7.93 2.35 4.20
N ALA A 59 -8.26 3.29 3.32
CA ALA A 59 -9.47 3.24 2.50
C ALA A 59 -9.39 2.27 1.30
N PHE A 60 -8.18 1.85 0.93
CA PHE A 60 -7.89 1.08 -0.28
C PHE A 60 -7.34 -0.30 0.04
N GLU A 61 -7.51 -1.24 -0.88
CA GLU A 61 -6.81 -2.53 -0.86
C GLU A 61 -6.11 -2.81 -2.19
N PRO A 62 -5.00 -3.57 -2.20
CA PRO A 62 -4.34 -3.96 -3.44
C PRO A 62 -5.24 -4.79 -4.35
N THR A 63 -5.09 -4.58 -5.66
CA THR A 63 -5.60 -5.52 -6.68
C THR A 63 -4.68 -6.73 -6.81
N VAL A 64 -5.05 -7.70 -7.64
CA VAL A 64 -4.18 -8.84 -7.99
C VAL A 64 -2.83 -8.36 -8.53
N ALA A 65 -2.84 -7.33 -9.40
CA ALA A 65 -1.61 -6.70 -9.90
C ALA A 65 -0.88 -5.93 -8.80
N GLY A 66 -1.62 -5.21 -7.96
CA GLY A 66 -1.08 -4.47 -6.81
C GLY A 66 -0.29 -5.34 -5.83
N HIS A 67 -0.72 -6.58 -5.60
CA HIS A 67 -0.06 -7.49 -4.65
C HIS A 67 1.38 -7.84 -5.00
N TYR A 68 1.82 -7.62 -6.24
CA TYR A 68 3.23 -7.75 -6.61
C TYR A 68 4.11 -6.68 -5.96
N TYR A 69 3.57 -5.46 -5.80
CA TYR A 69 4.27 -4.29 -5.25
C TYR A 69 3.92 -4.03 -3.80
N LEU A 70 2.68 -4.29 -3.42
CA LEU A 70 2.09 -3.91 -2.14
C LEU A 70 1.81 -5.12 -1.27
N ARG A 71 1.80 -4.90 0.04
CA ARG A 71 1.36 -5.90 1.01
C ARG A 71 0.47 -5.26 2.06
N HIS A 72 -0.74 -5.79 2.18
CA HIS A 72 -1.72 -5.35 3.17
C HIS A 72 -1.69 -6.30 4.37
N TYR A 73 -1.53 -5.72 5.56
CA TYR A 73 -1.65 -6.39 6.85
C TYR A 73 -2.95 -5.93 7.51
N LYS A 74 -4.02 -6.72 7.28
CA LYS A 74 -5.39 -6.37 7.67
C LYS A 74 -5.60 -6.30 9.18
N ASP A 75 -4.82 -7.06 9.94
CA ASP A 75 -4.87 -7.15 11.41
C ASP A 75 -4.50 -5.83 12.11
N VAL A 76 -3.63 -5.05 11.49
CA VAL A 76 -3.17 -3.75 12.01
C VAL A 76 -3.46 -2.59 11.04
N ASP A 77 -4.30 -2.85 10.03
CA ASP A 77 -4.66 -1.95 8.94
C ASP A 77 -3.47 -1.14 8.41
N LEU A 78 -2.47 -1.88 7.93
CA LEU A 78 -1.22 -1.34 7.42
C LEU A 78 -1.01 -1.77 5.97
N LEU A 79 -0.72 -0.82 5.09
CA LEU A 79 -0.38 -1.07 3.70
C LEU A 79 1.05 -0.62 3.43
N VAL A 80 1.91 -1.54 2.99
CA VAL A 80 3.33 -1.25 2.74
C VAL A 80 3.72 -1.58 1.32
N VAL A 81 4.74 -0.88 0.83
CA VAL A 81 5.50 -1.28 -0.35
C VAL A 81 6.41 -2.46 0.01
N ARG A 82 6.43 -3.48 -0.83
CA ARG A 82 7.30 -4.66 -0.66
C ARG A 82 8.76 -4.26 -0.81
N ALA A 83 9.62 -4.91 -0.01
CA ALA A 83 11.06 -4.73 -0.11
C ALA A 83 11.57 -4.94 -1.55
N GLY A 84 12.41 -4.01 -2.01
CA GLY A 84 12.96 -4.00 -3.37
C GLY A 84 11.96 -3.66 -4.49
N ARG A 85 10.71 -3.27 -4.18
CA ARG A 85 9.69 -2.96 -5.20
C ARG A 85 9.39 -1.47 -5.38
N ALA A 86 9.90 -0.60 -4.52
CA ALA A 86 9.64 0.84 -4.54
C ALA A 86 9.91 1.50 -5.90
N ALA A 87 11.09 1.27 -6.49
CA ALA A 87 11.45 1.87 -7.77
C ALA A 87 10.54 1.39 -8.93
N VAL A 88 10.19 0.10 -8.94
CA VAL A 88 9.32 -0.47 -9.99
C VAL A 88 7.88 0.01 -9.82
N LEU A 89 7.38 0.09 -8.59
CA LEU A 89 6.07 0.67 -8.29
C LEU A 89 5.97 2.11 -8.80
N LEU A 90 6.97 2.94 -8.48
CA LEU A 90 7.03 4.33 -8.94
C LEU A 90 7.01 4.42 -10.47
N SER A 91 7.81 3.60 -11.14
CA SER A 91 7.83 3.55 -12.60
C SER A 91 6.46 3.17 -13.16
N CYS A 92 5.82 2.13 -12.63
CA CYS A 92 4.50 1.70 -13.09
C CYS A 92 3.43 2.78 -12.94
N CYS A 93 3.46 3.57 -11.87
CA CYS A 93 2.52 4.68 -11.68
C CYS A 93 2.78 5.83 -12.67
N ARG A 94 4.04 6.14 -12.97
CA ARG A 94 4.40 7.28 -13.83
C ARG A 94 4.32 7.01 -15.33
N THR A 95 4.60 5.77 -15.76
CA THR A 95 4.62 5.40 -17.18
C THR A 95 3.39 4.60 -17.62
N GLY A 96 2.51 4.23 -16.67
CA GLY A 96 1.48 3.22 -16.88
C GLY A 96 2.05 1.80 -16.86
N LEU A 97 1.16 0.80 -16.70
CA LEU A 97 1.53 -0.61 -16.91
C LEU A 97 2.04 -0.77 -18.36
N PRO A 98 3.13 -1.51 -18.61
CA PRO A 98 3.50 -1.87 -19.97
C PRO A 98 2.30 -2.58 -20.61
N SER A 99 1.69 -1.94 -21.60
CA SER A 99 0.56 -2.49 -22.33
C SER A 99 0.96 -3.86 -22.85
N ALA A 100 0.29 -4.90 -22.39
CA ALA A 100 0.42 -6.25 -22.94
C ALA A 100 -0.31 -6.38 -24.31
N ALA A 101 -0.49 -5.28 -25.05
CA ALA A 101 -0.98 -5.30 -26.42
C ALA A 101 0.20 -5.45 -27.38
N GLY A 102 0.58 -6.71 -27.61
CA GLY A 102 1.69 -7.05 -28.51
C GLY A 102 1.94 -8.54 -28.60
N ARG A 103 0.89 -9.35 -28.79
CA ARG A 103 0.96 -10.69 -29.40
C ARG A 103 -0.32 -10.95 -30.17
#